data_AF-A0A914WT08-F1
#
_entry.id   AF-A0A914WT08-F1
#
_cell.length_a   1.000
_cell.length_b   1.000
_cell.length_c   1.000
_cell.angle_alpha   90.00
_cell.angle_beta   90.00
_cell.angle_gamma   90.00
#
_symmetry.space_group_name_H-M   'P 1'
#
loop_
_entity.id
_entity.type
_entity.pdbx_description
1 polymer ?
#
loop_
_entity_poly.entity_id
_entity_poly.type
_entity_poly.pdbx_seq_one_letter_code
_entity_poly.pdbx_strand_id
1 'polypeptide(L)'
;MQSCLAAFEQDYCRQTITCINVLRKQVICGTVLGQVLFYATQTGEMMAEVNAHCRPVTSIAVAPESAYVMTAGEDTFIRIWKLHTRKPEAYEVEWRHSEAVENAPLVGAQFINGRGSGFIVSAFDHAKLYYYKIAKKPA
;
A
#
# COMPACT_ATOMS: atom_id res chain seq x y z
N MET A 1 4.80 16.10 -31.06
CA MET A 1 4.30 14.97 -30.27
C MET A 1 5.42 14.60 -29.30
N GLN A 2 5.51 15.30 -28.16
CA GLN A 2 6.61 15.13 -27.20
C GLN A 2 6.51 13.75 -26.55
N SER A 3 7.62 13.02 -26.58
CA SER A 3 7.79 11.67 -26.07
C SER A 3 7.38 11.58 -24.60
N CYS A 4 6.34 10.80 -24.29
CA CYS A 4 5.79 10.57 -22.95
C CYS A 4 6.69 9.69 -22.04
N LEU A 5 7.97 9.55 -22.33
CA LEU A 5 8.86 8.60 -21.67
C LEU A 5 10.02 9.36 -21.02
N ALA A 6 9.76 9.96 -19.86
CA ALA A 6 10.82 10.22 -18.90
C ALA A 6 11.00 8.93 -18.10
N ALA A 7 11.87 8.03 -18.58
CA ALA A 7 12.34 6.92 -17.78
C ALA A 7 13.35 7.50 -16.77
N PHE A 8 12.91 7.67 -15.52
CA PHE A 8 13.84 7.93 -14.42
C PHE A 8 14.41 6.58 -13.97
N GLU A 9 15.53 6.16 -14.56
CA GLU A 9 16.38 5.12 -14.01
C GLU A 9 17.24 5.75 -12.91
N GLN A 10 16.68 5.81 -11.71
CA GLN A 10 17.45 6.04 -10.49
C GLN A 10 17.39 4.74 -9.68
N ASP A 11 18.54 4.27 -9.22
CA ASP A 11 18.76 3.08 -8.39
C ASP A 11 18.14 3.24 -6.98
N TYR A 12 16.83 3.55 -6.91
CA TYR A 12 16.11 3.85 -5.68
C TYR A 12 15.88 2.62 -4.82
N CYS A 13 15.80 1.42 -5.41
CA CYS A 13 15.47 0.20 -4.70
C CYS A 13 16.42 -0.93 -5.09
N ARG A 14 17.26 -1.38 -4.16
CA ARG A 14 18.10 -2.60 -4.33
C ARG A 14 17.29 -3.89 -4.37
N GLN A 15 15.97 -3.81 -4.30
CA GLN A 15 15.06 -4.94 -4.16
C GLN A 15 14.05 -4.95 -5.30
N THR A 16 13.60 -6.15 -5.66
CA THR A 16 12.55 -6.32 -6.66
C THR A 16 11.24 -5.72 -6.15
N ILE A 17 10.71 -4.77 -6.92
CA ILE A 17 9.38 -4.19 -6.71
C ILE A 17 8.34 -5.17 -7.26
N THR A 18 7.36 -5.52 -6.43
CA THR A 18 6.31 -6.50 -6.74
C THR A 18 4.98 -5.83 -7.07
N CYS A 19 4.71 -4.66 -6.50
CA CYS A 19 3.50 -3.89 -6.75
C CYS A 19 3.74 -2.40 -6.55
N ILE A 20 2.92 -1.57 -7.19
CA ILE A 20 2.98 -0.10 -7.08
C ILE A 20 1.58 0.50 -6.94
N ASN A 21 1.49 1.65 -6.29
CA ASN A 21 0.33 2.52 -6.32
C ASN A 21 0.75 3.99 -6.17
N VAL A 22 -0.14 4.93 -6.48
CA VAL A 22 0.13 6.36 -6.38
C VAL A 22 -0.95 7.03 -5.56
N LEU A 23 -0.53 7.78 -4.53
CA LEU A 23 -1.41 8.65 -3.77
C LEU A 23 -0.93 10.09 -3.87
N ARG A 24 -1.69 10.92 -4.59
CA ARG A 24 -1.38 12.34 -4.80
C ARG A 24 0.00 12.52 -5.46
N LYS A 25 1.00 13.01 -4.72
CA LYS A 25 2.39 13.24 -5.20
C LYS A 25 3.37 12.19 -4.66
N GLN A 26 2.87 11.00 -4.36
CA GLN A 26 3.63 9.96 -3.67
C GLN A 26 3.49 8.66 -4.44
N VAL A 27 4.61 8.05 -4.80
CA VAL A 27 4.66 6.67 -5.29
C VAL A 27 4.84 5.76 -4.09
N ILE A 28 4.08 4.68 -4.06
CA ILE A 28 4.12 3.67 -3.02
C ILE A 28 4.47 2.35 -3.70
N CYS A 29 5.55 1.72 -3.26
CA CYS A 29 6.06 0.49 -3.85
C CYS A 29 6.10 -0.61 -2.79
N GLY A 30 5.67 -1.81 -3.15
CA GLY A 30 5.85 -3.01 -2.33
C GLY A 30 7.03 -3.83 -2.85
N THR A 31 7.77 -4.47 -1.95
CA THR A 31 8.94 -5.28 -2.30
C THR A 31 8.75 -6.76 -2.00
N VAL A 32 9.60 -7.59 -2.62
CA VAL A 32 9.69 -9.02 -2.37
C VAL A 32 10.09 -9.36 -0.93
N LEU A 33 10.74 -8.44 -0.20
CA LEU A 33 11.11 -8.63 1.20
C LEU A 33 10.03 -8.18 2.18
N GLY A 34 8.85 -7.78 1.69
CA GLY A 34 7.75 -7.34 2.54
C GLY A 34 7.84 -5.87 2.97
N GLN A 35 8.73 -5.10 2.36
CA GLN A 35 8.88 -3.67 2.63
C GLN A 35 7.92 -2.85 1.77
N VAL A 36 7.55 -1.69 2.30
CA VAL A 36 6.76 -0.69 1.59
C VAL A 36 7.55 0.61 1.58
N LEU A 37 7.83 1.11 0.39
CA LEU A 37 8.66 2.28 0.16
C LEU A 37 7.79 3.42 -0.37
N PHE A 38 8.02 4.62 0.14
CA PHE A 38 7.29 5.82 -0.23
C PHE A 38 8.25 6.82 -0.87
N TYR A 39 7.96 7.27 -2.08
CA TYR A 39 8.78 8.21 -2.83
C TYR A 39 8.00 9.44 -3.24
N ALA A 40 8.63 10.61 -3.25
CA ALA A 40 8.05 11.83 -3.80
C ALA A 40 8.07 11.76 -5.35
N THR A 41 6.93 11.97 -6.00
CA THR A 41 6.86 11.90 -7.48
C THR A 41 7.62 13.03 -8.18
N GLN A 42 7.91 14.12 -7.48
CA GLN A 42 8.52 15.32 -8.05
C GLN A 42 10.05 15.28 -8.01
N THR A 43 10.61 14.80 -6.89
CA THR A 43 12.06 14.75 -6.66
C THR A 43 12.63 13.34 -6.79
N GLY A 44 11.77 12.32 -6.75
CA GLY A 44 12.17 10.92 -6.66
C GLY A 44 12.62 10.50 -5.26
N GLU A 45 12.82 11.43 -4.32
CA GLU A 45 13.40 11.13 -3.01
C GLU A 45 12.53 10.17 -2.19
N MET A 46 13.20 9.24 -1.50
CA MET A 46 12.54 8.34 -0.54
C MET A 46 12.12 9.13 0.69
N MET A 47 10.81 9.14 0.97
CA MET A 47 10.22 9.82 2.11
C MET A 47 10.12 8.92 3.34
N ALA A 48 9.86 7.62 3.13
CA ALA A 48 9.76 6.63 4.19
C ALA A 48 9.91 5.19 3.69
N GLU A 49 10.26 4.32 4.62
CA GLU A 49 10.30 2.86 4.47
C GLU A 49 9.60 2.22 5.67
N VAL A 50 8.77 1.20 5.39
CA VAL A 50 8.08 0.43 6.42
C VAL A 50 8.25 -1.06 6.17
N ASN A 51 8.70 -1.80 7.19
CA ASN A 51 8.68 -3.26 7.19
C ASN A 51 7.25 -3.74 7.46
N ALA A 52 6.46 -3.82 6.40
CA ALA A 52 5.03 -4.07 6.51
C ALA A 52 4.71 -5.56 6.63
N HIS A 53 5.38 -6.45 5.89
CA HIS A 53 5.06 -7.87 5.81
C HIS A 53 6.32 -8.72 6.02
N CYS A 54 6.18 -9.97 6.46
CA CYS A 54 7.31 -10.91 6.58
C CYS A 54 7.58 -11.71 5.29
N ARG A 55 6.76 -11.48 4.26
CA ARG A 55 6.78 -12.10 2.94
C ARG A 55 6.48 -11.02 1.87
N PRO A 56 6.61 -11.31 0.56
CA PRO A 56 6.38 -10.33 -0.49
C PRO A 56 5.08 -9.54 -0.31
N VAL A 57 5.17 -8.22 -0.50
CA VAL A 57 3.97 -7.38 -0.62
C VAL A 57 3.37 -7.63 -2.00
N THR A 58 2.17 -8.18 -2.08
CA THR A 58 1.55 -8.56 -3.35
C THR A 58 0.60 -7.49 -3.87
N SER A 59 0.06 -6.65 -2.98
CA SER A 59 -0.91 -5.64 -3.37
C SER A 59 -0.85 -4.40 -2.48
N ILE A 60 -1.01 -3.23 -3.09
CA ILE A 60 -1.15 -1.94 -2.43
C ILE A 60 -2.41 -1.26 -2.97
N ALA A 61 -3.27 -0.79 -2.07
CA ALA A 61 -4.44 0.00 -2.39
C ALA A 61 -4.44 1.31 -1.61
N VAL A 62 -5.06 2.35 -2.17
CA VAL A 62 -5.10 3.69 -1.57
C VAL A 62 -6.54 4.19 -1.45
N ALA A 63 -6.82 4.89 -0.36
CA ALA A 63 -8.07 5.61 -0.13
C ALA A 63 -7.76 7.12 -0.02
N PRO A 64 -7.89 7.88 -1.12
CA PRO A 64 -7.34 9.24 -1.22
C PRO A 64 -7.98 10.31 -0.33
N GLU A 65 -9.26 10.17 0.01
CA GLU A 65 -9.96 11.14 0.88
C GLU A 65 -9.44 11.04 2.32
N SER A 66 -9.24 9.81 2.81
CA SER A 66 -8.78 9.55 4.19
C SER A 66 -7.25 9.46 4.32
N ALA A 67 -6.52 9.52 3.20
CA ALA A 67 -5.09 9.26 3.12
C ALA A 67 -4.70 7.89 3.71
N TYR A 68 -5.53 6.88 3.45
CA TYR A 68 -5.23 5.50 3.83
C TYR A 68 -4.47 4.77 2.74
N VAL A 69 -3.56 3.91 3.19
CA VAL A 69 -2.83 2.95 2.37
C VAL A 69 -3.09 1.58 2.97
N MET A 70 -3.50 0.64 2.15
CA MET A 70 -3.66 -0.75 2.52
C MET A 70 -2.60 -1.57 1.81
N THR A 71 -1.98 -2.48 2.53
CA THR A 71 -0.96 -3.39 2.02
C THR A 71 -1.37 -4.82 2.35
N ALA A 72 -1.19 -5.71 1.38
CA ALA A 72 -1.46 -7.13 1.51
C ALA A 72 -0.24 -7.92 1.04
N GLY A 73 0.01 -9.06 1.66
CA GLY A 73 1.15 -9.90 1.33
C GLY A 73 0.85 -11.39 1.39
N GLU A 74 1.85 -12.17 0.99
CA GLU A 74 1.81 -13.64 1.11
C GLU A 74 1.89 -14.13 2.56
N ASP A 75 2.14 -13.22 3.52
CA ASP A 75 2.06 -13.50 4.94
C ASP A 75 0.61 -13.60 5.46
N THR A 76 -0.37 -13.50 4.56
CA THR A 76 -1.82 -13.58 4.80
C THR A 76 -2.40 -12.42 5.61
N PHE A 77 -1.61 -11.38 5.87
CA PHE A 77 -2.05 -10.18 6.58
C PHE A 77 -2.43 -9.07 5.60
N ILE A 78 -3.45 -8.31 6.01
CA ILE A 78 -3.82 -7.01 5.50
C ILE A 78 -3.38 -6.00 6.55
N ARG A 79 -2.69 -4.94 6.14
CA ARG A 79 -2.31 -3.84 7.04
C ARG A 79 -2.80 -2.52 6.48
N ILE A 80 -3.32 -1.67 7.36
CA ILE A 80 -3.83 -0.35 7.01
C ILE A 80 -2.98 0.70 7.71
N TRP A 81 -2.53 1.65 6.91
CA TRP A 81 -1.67 2.76 7.29
C TRP A 81 -2.39 4.07 7.01
N LYS A 82 -2.17 5.08 7.85
CA LYS A 82 -2.60 6.44 7.62
C LYS A 82 -1.39 7.33 7.39
N LEU A 83 -1.40 8.01 6.26
CA LEU A 83 -0.32 8.93 5.89
C LEU A 83 -0.64 10.33 6.42
N HIS A 84 0.30 10.88 7.20
CA HIS A 84 0.24 12.26 7.66
C HIS A 84 1.30 13.07 6.96
N THR A 85 0.85 14.05 6.18
CA THR A 85 1.71 15.08 5.60
C THR A 85 1.50 16.36 6.41
N ARG A 86 2.10 16.44 7.60
CA ARG A 86 1.94 17.64 8.45
C ARG A 86 2.75 18.82 7.91
N LYS A 87 3.91 18.57 7.28
CA LYS A 87 4.79 19.52 6.56
C LYS A 87 5.71 18.73 5.59
N PRO A 88 6.42 19.37 4.64
CA PRO A 88 7.37 18.68 3.74
C PRO A 88 8.44 17.84 4.46
N GLU A 89 8.74 18.17 5.71
CA GLU A 89 9.85 17.58 6.48
C GLU A 89 9.45 16.41 7.40
N ALA A 90 8.15 16.23 7.67
CA ALA A 90 7.67 15.18 8.57
C ALA A 90 6.65 14.30 7.85
N TYR A 91 7.17 13.31 7.11
CA TYR A 91 6.37 12.27 6.49
C TYR A 91 6.16 11.12 7.47
N GLU A 92 4.95 10.98 8.01
CA GLU A 92 4.63 9.96 9.01
C GLU A 92 3.67 8.91 8.46
N VAL A 93 4.07 7.65 8.58
CA VAL A 93 3.24 6.48 8.23
C VAL A 93 2.74 5.84 9.53
N GLU A 94 1.49 6.13 9.90
CA GLU A 94 0.87 5.62 11.12
C GLU A 94 0.22 4.26 10.85
N TRP A 95 0.61 3.22 11.57
CA TRP A 95 -0.13 1.96 11.56
C TRP A 95 -1.50 2.13 12.25
N ARG A 96 -2.57 1.71 11.58
CA ARG A 96 -3.95 1.84 12.08
C ARG A 96 -4.58 0.52 12.45
N HIS A 97 -4.37 -0.51 11.64
CA HIS A 97 -5.06 -1.77 11.77
C HIS A 97 -4.33 -2.88 11.02
N SER A 98 -4.52 -4.12 11.48
CA SER A 98 -4.12 -5.32 10.78
C SER A 98 -5.22 -6.37 10.91
N GLU A 99 -5.49 -7.06 9.82
CA GLU A 99 -6.44 -8.16 9.78
C GLU A 99 -5.78 -9.36 9.09
N ALA A 100 -6.00 -10.57 9.59
CA ALA A 100 -5.49 -11.78 8.97
C ALA A 100 -6.60 -12.45 8.15
N VAL A 101 -6.24 -12.96 6.97
CA VAL A 101 -7.08 -13.91 6.23
C VAL A 101 -6.52 -15.30 6.45
N GLU A 102 -7.31 -16.19 7.04
CA GLU A 102 -6.81 -17.51 7.44
C GLU A 102 -6.36 -18.35 6.24
N ASN A 103 -5.11 -18.80 6.29
CA ASN A 103 -4.50 -19.77 5.38
C ASN A 103 -4.55 -19.40 3.89
N ALA A 104 -4.59 -18.11 3.55
CA ALA A 104 -4.78 -17.66 2.17
C ALA A 104 -3.76 -16.56 1.82
N PRO A 105 -2.70 -16.86 1.03
CA PRO A 105 -1.78 -15.84 0.53
C PRO A 105 -2.56 -14.82 -0.29
N LEU A 106 -2.46 -13.54 0.07
CA LEU A 106 -3.24 -12.50 -0.59
C LEU A 106 -2.58 -12.11 -1.91
N VAL A 107 -3.38 -11.89 -2.94
CA VAL A 107 -2.88 -11.52 -4.29
C VAL A 107 -3.47 -10.21 -4.81
N GLY A 108 -4.56 -9.75 -4.19
CA GLY A 108 -5.19 -8.49 -4.55
C GLY A 108 -5.90 -7.88 -3.35
N ALA A 109 -5.83 -6.56 -3.25
CA ALA A 109 -6.55 -5.79 -2.25
C ALA A 109 -7.04 -4.49 -2.87
N GLN A 110 -8.26 -4.07 -2.55
CA GLN A 110 -8.82 -2.82 -3.03
C GLN A 110 -9.79 -2.21 -2.02
N PHE A 111 -9.68 -0.90 -1.79
CA PHE A 111 -10.72 -0.16 -1.07
C PHE A 111 -11.97 -0.01 -1.94
N ILE A 112 -13.15 -0.08 -1.32
CA ILE A 112 -14.41 0.07 -2.04
C ILE A 112 -14.74 1.52 -2.40
N ASN A 113 -14.04 2.49 -1.78
CA ASN A 113 -14.21 3.92 -2.03
C ASN A 113 -13.00 4.74 -1.54
N GLY A 114 -12.97 6.01 -1.92
CA GLY A 114 -11.91 6.94 -1.54
C GLY A 114 -11.79 7.24 -0.04
N ARG A 115 -12.85 6.98 0.74
CA ARG A 115 -12.86 7.14 2.21
C ARG A 115 -12.27 5.95 2.95
N GLY A 116 -12.18 4.79 2.30
CA GLY A 116 -11.79 3.55 2.96
C GLY A 116 -12.81 3.09 4.00
N SER A 117 -14.11 3.11 3.68
CA SER A 117 -15.15 2.57 4.59
C SER A 117 -15.24 1.03 4.57
N GLY A 118 -14.49 0.39 3.70
CA GLY A 118 -14.41 -1.05 3.54
C GLY A 118 -13.43 -1.40 2.43
N PHE A 119 -13.09 -2.68 2.33
CA PHE A 119 -12.16 -3.19 1.34
C PHE A 119 -12.50 -4.63 0.96
N ILE A 120 -12.01 -5.04 -0.19
CA ILE A 120 -12.14 -6.39 -0.73
C ILE A 120 -10.73 -6.92 -0.96
N VAL A 121 -10.53 -8.21 -0.66
CA VAL A 121 -9.29 -8.91 -0.99
C VAL A 121 -9.56 -10.22 -1.72
N SER A 122 -8.63 -10.58 -2.58
CA SER A 122 -8.54 -11.88 -3.23
C SER A 122 -7.31 -12.64 -2.70
N ALA A 123 -7.42 -13.96 -2.70
CA ALA A 123 -6.34 -14.84 -2.27
C ALA A 123 -5.99 -15.86 -3.35
N PHE A 124 -4.72 -16.27 -3.36
CA PHE A 124 -4.19 -17.28 -4.26
C PHE A 124 -4.94 -18.60 -4.06
N ASP A 125 -5.37 -19.23 -5.16
CA ASP A 125 -6.09 -20.52 -5.17
C ASP A 125 -7.46 -20.52 -4.45
N HIS A 126 -8.05 -19.34 -4.26
CA HIS A 126 -9.40 -19.20 -3.70
C HIS A 126 -10.36 -18.59 -4.73
N ALA A 127 -11.50 -19.26 -4.95
CA ALA A 127 -12.58 -18.76 -5.82
C ALA A 127 -13.50 -17.73 -5.14
N LYS A 128 -13.22 -17.36 -3.88
CA LYS A 128 -14.01 -16.43 -3.07
C LYS A 128 -13.29 -15.10 -2.91
N LEU A 129 -14.06 -14.02 -2.90
CA LEU A 129 -13.60 -12.70 -2.45
C LEU A 129 -13.95 -12.51 -0.98
N TYR A 130 -13.03 -11.92 -0.23
CA TYR A 130 -13.28 -11.55 1.15
C TYR A 130 -13.61 -10.06 1.21
N TYR A 131 -14.77 -9.72 1.76
CA TYR A 131 -15.23 -8.34 1.92
C TYR A 131 -15.19 -7.96 3.39
N TYR A 132 -14.62 -6.79 3.67
CA TYR A 132 -14.50 -6.23 5.00
C TYR A 132 -15.14 -4.84 5.04
N LYS A 133 -15.93 -4.59 6.08
CA LYS A 133 -16.50 -3.29 6.38
C LYS A 133 -15.78 -2.68 7.58
N ILE A 134 -15.23 -1.49 7.40
CA ILE A 134 -14.58 -0.78 8.50
C ILE A 134 -15.67 -0.08 9.31
N ALA A 135 -15.98 -0.63 10.48
CA ALA A 135 -16.90 -0.01 11.41
C ALA A 135 -16.20 1.10 12.20
N LYS A 136 -16.89 2.22 12.42
CA LYS A 136 -16.45 3.18 13.44
C LYS A 136 -16.65 2.53 14.81
N LYS A 137 -15.66 2.68 15.70
CA LYS A 137 -15.80 2.26 17.10
C LYS A 137 -17.07 2.92 17.67
N PRO A 138 -18.00 2.18 18.29
CA PRO A 138 -19.11 2.80 18.99
C PRO A 138 -18.53 3.72 20.09
N ALA A 139 -19.14 4.90 20.22
CA ALA A 139 -18.73 5.93 21.17
C ALA A 139 -18.85 5.45 22.62
#